data_AF-A0A3R9NXL7-F1
#
_entry.id   AF-A0A3R9NXL7-F1
#
_cell.length_a   1.000
_cell.length_b   1.000
_cell.length_c   1.000
_cell.angle_alpha   90.00
_cell.angle_beta   90.00
_cell.angle_gamma   90.00
#
_symmetry.space_group_name_H-M   'P 1'
#
loop_
_entity.id
_entity.type
_entity.pdbx_description
1 polymer ?
#
loop_
_entity_poly.entity_id
_entity_poly.type
_entity_poly.pdbx_seq_one_letter_code
_entity_poly.pdbx_strand_id
1 'polypeptide(L)'
;MQRFHLHFSGLTFRQSMRYALLPLAVGSLLAGCTPDQSEPTPTAGTLDVAKYLAVGDGYTAGISDGGLTATSQQYAYPALLAQQFIRINPPAVFTQGLLPAGTGTGYLTLRGIDALGLPQTTRVTKGRAVRGNYIANPAACGGADTTFLYAQAPASALSQNLGVPGLGLTQVEVAGLGNTANQSRTGTFNPYFERLLPTNDNRTYLQTVTDASANATFFTFFMGLGDALPYILNGGECGTAPSSSLLNANAKKVLDRLTANGRKGVIALLPTIQNLPVLRLGGKDGIRGTLTQGKSPDSIYVRSSIANIVRPIDAGDFILPAGLSRLGAAEQVTLPNGTVVTARYGLSKRNPIVRRDVLDYTEFSRVNSPLLALNTELKRLADKVYLLPTVDLENELFFQVNKRISVNGVEYSSEPVRGNFFSLDLYSLTPRGNALLANAFIKTINNSYQANIPFVDPNSLPTTARPQ
;
A
#
# COMPACT_ATOMS: atom_id res chain seq x y z
N MET A 1 42.15 -46.62 -14.36
CA MET A 1 43.58 -47.01 -14.45
C MET A 1 44.08 -46.63 -15.84
N GLN A 2 45.20 -45.88 -15.87
CA GLN A 2 46.17 -45.67 -16.97
C GLN A 2 45.65 -45.14 -18.32
N ARG A 3 45.79 -43.84 -18.65
CA ARG A 3 47.00 -43.09 -19.06
C ARG A 3 47.80 -43.75 -20.20
N PHE A 4 47.79 -43.11 -21.38
CA PHE A 4 48.83 -43.24 -22.39
C PHE A 4 49.52 -41.89 -22.60
N HIS A 5 50.75 -41.82 -22.08
CA HIS A 5 51.86 -40.97 -22.48
C HIS A 5 52.74 -41.84 -23.41
N LEU A 6 53.56 -41.39 -24.37
CA LEU A 6 54.59 -40.36 -24.33
C LEU A 6 55.13 -40.13 -25.76
N HIS A 7 55.60 -38.91 -26.01
CA HIS A 7 56.52 -38.51 -27.09
C HIS A 7 57.98 -38.82 -26.72
N PHE A 8 58.79 -39.12 -27.74
CA PHE A 8 60.26 -38.93 -27.87
C PHE A 8 60.51 -38.83 -29.39
N SER A 9 61.40 -38.04 -29.99
CA SER A 9 62.70 -37.50 -29.59
C SER A 9 63.01 -36.22 -30.37
N GLY A 10 63.81 -35.33 -29.79
CA GLY A 10 64.36 -34.15 -30.46
C GLY A 10 65.69 -34.42 -31.19
N LEU A 11 66.07 -33.49 -32.07
CA LEU A 11 67.45 -33.30 -32.53
C LEU A 11 67.74 -31.80 -32.79
N THR A 12 68.69 -31.30 -31.98
CA THR A 12 69.77 -30.29 -32.19
C THR A 12 69.80 -29.41 -33.46
N PHE A 13 69.74 -28.07 -33.37
CA PHE A 13 70.81 -27.06 -33.13
C PHE A 13 71.61 -26.63 -34.38
N ARG A 14 71.51 -25.35 -34.81
CA ARG A 14 72.56 -24.27 -34.73
C ARG A 14 72.48 -23.21 -35.87
N GLN A 15 72.47 -21.92 -35.46
CA GLN A 15 73.05 -20.68 -36.08
C GLN A 15 72.74 -20.34 -37.56
N SER A 16 72.54 -19.10 -38.04
CA SER A 16 72.76 -17.73 -37.55
C SER A 16 72.30 -16.71 -38.63
N MET A 17 72.05 -15.47 -38.22
CA MET A 17 72.27 -14.20 -38.95
C MET A 17 71.16 -13.60 -39.87
N ARG A 18 70.50 -12.58 -39.29
CA ARG A 18 70.05 -11.23 -39.78
C ARG A 18 69.81 -10.98 -41.29
N TYR A 19 68.63 -10.43 -41.62
CA TYR A 19 68.32 -9.14 -42.31
C TYR A 19 66.80 -9.14 -42.63
N ALA A 20 65.97 -8.36 -41.93
CA ALA A 20 65.45 -7.02 -42.30
C ALA A 20 64.18 -7.03 -43.19
N LEU A 21 63.07 -6.49 -42.65
CA LEU A 21 62.08 -5.54 -43.24
C LEU A 21 60.59 -5.84 -42.97
N LEU A 22 59.96 -4.82 -42.36
CA LEU A 22 58.54 -4.42 -42.24
C LEU A 22 57.53 -5.24 -41.40
N PRO A 23 56.95 -4.63 -40.34
CA PRO A 23 55.72 -5.11 -39.72
C PRO A 23 54.48 -4.54 -40.44
N LEU A 24 53.57 -5.42 -40.86
CA LEU A 24 52.21 -5.08 -41.25
C LEU A 24 51.44 -4.71 -39.98
N ALA A 25 51.23 -3.42 -39.77
CA ALA A 25 50.32 -2.89 -38.78
C ALA A 25 48.88 -3.07 -39.26
N VAL A 26 48.13 -3.98 -38.64
CA VAL A 26 46.66 -3.96 -38.62
C VAL A 26 46.23 -4.15 -37.17
N GLY A 27 46.37 -3.07 -36.40
CA GLY A 27 45.72 -2.93 -35.09
C GLY A 27 44.34 -2.32 -35.33
N SER A 28 43.33 -3.18 -35.49
CA SER A 28 41.93 -2.76 -35.61
C SER A 28 41.51 -2.02 -34.35
N LEU A 29 41.18 -0.75 -34.51
CA LEU A 29 40.51 0.10 -33.53
C LEU A 29 39.16 -0.53 -33.19
N LEU A 30 39.06 -1.23 -32.07
CA LEU A 30 37.77 -1.45 -31.40
C LEU A 30 37.38 -0.16 -30.68
N ALA A 31 36.99 0.84 -31.46
CA ALA A 31 36.16 1.93 -30.96
C ALA A 31 34.77 1.33 -30.72
N GLY A 32 34.58 0.76 -29.52
CA GLY A 32 33.26 0.44 -29.02
C GLY A 32 32.49 1.74 -28.89
N CYS A 33 31.62 2.04 -29.86
CA CYS A 33 30.55 2.99 -29.66
C CYS A 33 29.69 2.43 -28.52
N THR A 34 29.89 2.91 -27.30
CA THR A 34 28.84 2.88 -26.29
C THR A 34 27.67 3.61 -26.94
N PRO A 35 26.51 2.99 -27.20
CA PRO A 35 25.35 3.77 -27.57
C PRO A 35 25.04 4.64 -26.36
N ASP A 36 25.40 5.91 -26.47
CA ASP A 36 25.00 6.94 -25.52
C ASP A 36 23.49 7.09 -25.71
N GLN A 37 22.73 6.22 -25.03
CA GLN A 37 21.30 6.38 -24.92
C GLN A 37 21.10 7.61 -24.05
N SER A 38 21.01 8.77 -24.70
CA SER A 38 20.61 9.99 -24.03
C SER A 38 19.26 9.73 -23.38
N GLU A 39 19.22 9.73 -22.04
CA GLU A 39 17.95 9.76 -21.33
C GLU A 39 17.17 10.96 -21.86
N PRO A 40 15.91 10.79 -22.28
CA PRO A 40 15.12 11.89 -22.81
C PRO A 40 15.10 13.03 -21.79
N THR A 41 15.44 14.25 -22.23
CA THR A 41 15.56 15.41 -21.33
C THR A 41 14.26 15.62 -20.55
N PRO A 42 14.31 15.66 -19.20
CA PRO A 42 13.13 15.93 -18.41
C PRO A 42 12.45 17.24 -18.80
N THR A 43 11.14 17.21 -19.01
CA THR A 43 10.36 18.41 -19.35
C THR A 43 8.99 18.39 -18.71
N ALA A 44 8.49 19.56 -18.33
CA ALA A 44 7.16 19.72 -17.76
C ALA A 44 6.04 19.67 -18.82
N GLY A 45 6.37 19.82 -20.11
CA GLY A 45 5.35 19.96 -21.14
C GLY A 45 4.42 21.14 -20.83
N THR A 46 3.13 20.84 -20.67
CA THR A 46 2.10 21.85 -20.31
C THR A 46 1.82 21.96 -18.81
N LEU A 47 2.57 21.21 -17.99
CA LEU A 47 2.30 21.02 -16.57
C LEU A 47 2.95 22.08 -15.69
N ASP A 48 2.20 22.58 -14.69
CA ASP A 48 2.76 23.37 -13.59
C ASP A 48 2.69 22.59 -12.27
N VAL A 49 3.84 22.03 -11.87
CA VAL A 49 4.01 21.27 -10.61
C VAL A 49 4.60 22.09 -9.46
N ALA A 50 4.69 23.42 -9.59
CA ALA A 50 5.35 24.27 -8.59
C ALA A 50 4.75 24.12 -7.18
N LYS A 51 3.43 23.92 -7.09
CA LYS A 51 2.69 23.67 -5.83
C LYS A 51 1.84 22.42 -5.96
N TYR A 52 2.49 21.26 -5.81
CA TYR A 52 1.82 19.96 -5.80
C TYR A 52 1.06 19.72 -4.48
N LEU A 53 -0.22 19.32 -4.56
CA LEU A 53 -1.04 18.89 -3.42
C LEU A 53 -1.49 17.42 -3.59
N ALA A 54 -1.25 16.59 -2.58
CA ALA A 54 -1.69 15.21 -2.55
C ALA A 54 -2.84 15.02 -1.54
N VAL A 55 -3.97 14.49 -2.00
CA VAL A 55 -5.16 14.22 -1.18
C VAL A 55 -5.49 12.74 -1.23
N GLY A 56 -5.68 12.12 -0.07
CA GLY A 56 -5.95 10.70 0.00
C GLY A 56 -5.94 10.11 1.41
N ASP A 57 -5.89 8.79 1.47
CA ASP A 57 -5.93 8.02 2.72
C ASP A 57 -4.55 7.43 3.11
N GLY A 58 -4.47 6.14 3.42
CA GLY A 58 -3.28 5.50 3.96
C GLY A 58 -2.11 5.40 2.99
N TYR A 59 -2.36 5.14 1.71
CA TYR A 59 -1.28 5.10 0.70
C TYR A 59 -0.67 6.48 0.48
N THR A 60 -1.49 7.52 0.40
CA THR A 60 -1.05 8.91 0.26
C THR A 60 -0.24 9.35 1.48
N ALA A 61 -0.65 8.92 2.67
CA ALA A 61 0.09 9.20 3.90
C ALA A 61 1.46 8.51 3.96
N GLY A 62 1.63 7.38 3.28
CA GLY A 62 2.83 6.55 3.35
C GLY A 62 2.84 5.61 4.55
N ILE A 63 1.70 5.03 4.94
CA ILE A 63 1.71 3.94 5.91
C ILE A 63 2.50 2.74 5.33
N SER A 64 3.30 2.08 6.16
CA SER A 64 4.06 0.88 5.78
C SER A 64 4.28 -0.01 6.99
N ASP A 65 4.29 -1.33 6.81
CA ASP A 65 4.40 -2.32 7.88
C ASP A 65 3.37 -2.06 9.01
N GLY A 66 2.15 -1.63 8.69
CA GLY A 66 1.08 -1.38 9.66
C GLY A 66 1.33 -0.20 10.60
N GLY A 67 2.20 0.72 10.19
CA GLY A 67 2.62 1.90 10.95
C GLY A 67 2.90 3.10 10.07
N LEU A 68 2.80 4.29 10.65
CA LEU A 68 3.26 5.51 10.00
C LEU A 68 4.55 5.95 10.69
N THR A 69 5.63 6.09 9.94
CA THR A 69 6.95 6.48 10.44
C THR A 69 7.47 7.66 9.63
N ALA A 70 8.42 8.42 10.19
CA ALA A 70 9.06 9.50 9.44
C ALA A 70 9.66 8.98 8.12
N THR A 71 10.29 7.81 8.17
CA THR A 71 10.88 7.11 7.02
C THR A 71 9.82 6.66 6.01
N SER A 72 8.70 6.09 6.46
CA SER A 72 7.65 5.62 5.55
C SER A 72 6.97 6.77 4.81
N GLN A 73 6.80 7.92 5.45
CA GLN A 73 6.31 9.14 4.81
C GLN A 73 7.25 9.68 3.74
N GLN A 74 8.57 9.54 3.89
CA GLN A 74 9.54 9.96 2.88
C GLN A 74 9.50 9.08 1.62
N TYR A 75 9.06 7.83 1.75
CA TYR A 75 8.86 6.89 0.64
C TYR A 75 7.42 6.79 0.17
N ALA A 76 6.50 7.62 0.68
CA ALA A 76 5.13 7.67 0.18
C ALA A 76 5.12 8.05 -1.31
N TYR A 77 4.21 7.49 -2.10
CA TYR A 77 4.14 7.82 -3.54
C TYR A 77 4.07 9.33 -3.84
N PRO A 78 3.41 10.20 -3.04
CA PRO A 78 3.45 11.65 -3.29
C PRO A 78 4.83 12.26 -3.06
N ALA A 79 5.56 11.77 -2.05
CA ALA A 79 6.92 12.24 -1.78
C ALA A 79 7.86 11.85 -2.93
N LEU A 80 7.72 10.64 -3.46
CA LEU A 80 8.48 10.17 -4.61
C LEU A 80 8.11 10.92 -5.90
N LEU A 81 6.81 11.21 -6.12
CA LEU A 81 6.36 12.07 -7.23
C LEU A 81 6.98 13.47 -7.14
N ALA A 82 6.96 14.08 -5.95
CA ALA A 82 7.55 15.39 -5.74
C ALA A 82 9.06 15.42 -6.05
N GLN A 83 9.79 14.37 -5.67
CA GLN A 83 11.22 14.23 -6.03
C GLN A 83 11.42 14.21 -7.54
N GLN A 84 10.52 13.55 -8.30
CA GLN A 84 10.60 13.56 -9.76
C GLN A 84 10.12 14.89 -10.37
N PHE A 85 9.17 15.60 -9.75
CA PHE A 85 8.75 16.93 -10.18
C PHE A 85 9.88 17.96 -10.11
N ILE A 86 10.78 17.87 -9.14
CA ILE A 86 11.99 18.72 -9.07
C ILE A 86 12.86 18.57 -10.33
N ARG A 87 12.84 17.41 -10.99
CA ARG A 87 13.61 17.16 -12.22
C ARG A 87 13.08 17.94 -13.43
N ILE A 88 11.80 18.31 -13.42
CA ILE A 88 11.16 19.10 -14.49
C ILE A 88 10.89 20.55 -14.08
N ASN A 89 10.91 20.84 -12.78
CA ASN A 89 10.70 22.17 -12.19
C ASN A 89 11.53 22.29 -10.89
N PRO A 90 12.82 22.64 -10.96
CA PRO A 90 13.73 22.62 -9.80
C PRO A 90 13.28 23.44 -8.57
N PRO A 91 12.58 24.59 -8.71
CA PRO A 91 12.02 25.33 -7.58
C PRO A 91 10.82 24.67 -6.88
N ALA A 92 10.28 23.55 -7.38
CA ALA A 92 9.14 22.88 -6.77
C ALA A 92 9.48 22.41 -5.34
N VAL A 93 8.58 22.68 -4.40
CA VAL A 93 8.71 22.27 -2.99
C VAL A 93 7.51 21.40 -2.63
N PHE A 94 7.75 20.37 -1.83
CA PHE A 94 6.73 19.51 -1.28
C PHE A 94 6.91 19.33 0.22
N THR A 95 5.97 19.85 0.99
CA THR A 95 5.95 19.74 2.45
C THR A 95 5.11 18.56 2.91
N GLN A 96 5.59 17.87 3.95
CA GLN A 96 4.88 16.77 4.60
C GLN A 96 4.82 17.01 6.10
N GLY A 97 3.69 16.69 6.72
CA GLY A 97 3.56 16.58 8.18
C GLY A 97 4.27 15.34 8.72
N LEU A 98 5.60 15.32 8.62
CA LEU A 98 6.44 14.21 9.05
C LEU A 98 6.36 14.01 10.57
N LEU A 99 6.34 12.76 10.99
CA LEU A 99 6.69 12.40 12.36
C LEU A 99 8.17 12.72 12.63
N PRO A 100 8.58 12.88 13.91
CA PRO A 100 9.97 13.09 14.26
C PRO A 100 10.89 11.98 13.70
N ALA A 101 12.09 12.35 13.26
CA ALA A 101 13.07 11.40 12.73
C ALA A 101 13.34 10.26 13.74
N GLY A 102 13.48 9.03 13.23
CA GLY A 102 13.70 7.84 14.07
C GLY A 102 12.46 7.37 14.85
N THR A 103 11.29 7.99 14.66
CA THR A 103 10.05 7.64 15.39
C THR A 103 8.91 7.22 14.46
N GLY A 104 7.80 6.78 15.06
CA GLY A 104 6.60 6.39 14.33
C GLY A 104 5.40 6.11 15.23
N THR A 105 4.33 5.55 14.65
CA THR A 105 3.17 5.03 15.40
C THR A 105 3.37 3.58 15.88
N GLY A 106 4.57 3.04 15.63
CA GLY A 106 4.90 1.62 15.78
C GLY A 106 4.59 0.86 14.50
N TYR A 107 5.29 -0.25 14.27
CA TYR A 107 5.29 -0.98 12.99
C TYR A 107 5.41 -2.48 13.23
N LEU A 108 5.10 -3.28 12.22
CA LEU A 108 5.22 -4.72 12.22
C LEU A 108 6.65 -5.13 11.86
N THR A 109 7.11 -6.19 12.51
CA THR A 109 8.36 -6.88 12.16
C THR A 109 8.07 -8.35 11.96
N LEU A 110 8.81 -8.97 11.04
CA LEU A 110 8.68 -10.39 10.77
C LEU A 110 9.34 -11.19 11.91
N ARG A 111 8.57 -12.07 12.53
CA ARG A 111 9.05 -13.07 13.49
C ARG A 111 9.47 -14.36 12.79
N GLY A 112 8.73 -14.73 11.75
CA GLY A 112 8.99 -15.94 10.96
C GLY A 112 7.90 -16.16 9.93
N ILE A 113 7.98 -17.28 9.23
CA ILE A 113 6.96 -17.75 8.29
C ILE A 113 6.46 -19.09 8.82
N ASP A 114 5.15 -19.28 8.90
CA ASP A 114 4.59 -20.55 9.39
C ASP A 114 4.57 -21.65 8.30
N ALA A 115 4.09 -22.83 8.67
CA ALA A 115 4.03 -23.99 7.77
C ALA A 115 3.10 -23.78 6.55
N LEU A 116 2.20 -22.79 6.60
CA LEU A 116 1.32 -22.42 5.49
C LEU A 116 1.94 -21.33 4.61
N GLY A 117 3.17 -20.90 4.89
CA GLY A 117 3.84 -19.83 4.15
C GLY A 117 3.39 -18.43 4.54
N LEU A 118 2.65 -18.27 5.65
CA LEU A 118 2.10 -16.98 6.07
C LEU A 118 3.08 -16.25 7.00
N PRO A 119 3.19 -14.91 6.87
CA PRO A 119 4.07 -14.12 7.72
C PRO A 119 3.51 -14.05 9.14
N GLN A 120 4.34 -14.43 10.10
CA GLN A 120 4.09 -14.25 11.52
C GLN A 120 4.78 -12.97 11.95
N THR A 121 4.02 -11.99 12.45
CA THR A 121 4.54 -10.65 12.76
C THR A 121 4.44 -10.33 14.24
N THR A 122 5.26 -9.39 14.70
CA THR A 122 5.13 -8.75 16.00
C THR A 122 5.17 -7.24 15.85
N ARG A 123 4.39 -6.53 16.66
CA ARG A 123 4.33 -5.06 16.62
C ARG A 123 5.38 -4.47 17.54
N VAL A 124 6.27 -3.68 16.96
CA VAL A 124 7.23 -2.86 17.70
C VAL A 124 6.51 -1.62 18.24
N THR A 125 6.61 -1.41 19.55
CA THR A 125 6.02 -0.28 20.26
C THR A 125 7.06 0.67 20.86
N LYS A 126 8.32 0.23 20.97
CA LYS A 126 9.46 1.07 21.35
C LYS A 126 9.71 2.14 20.29
N GLY A 127 10.02 3.37 20.70
CA GLY A 127 10.28 4.49 19.78
C GLY A 127 9.02 5.11 19.17
N ARG A 128 7.84 4.79 19.71
CA ARG A 128 6.59 5.43 19.31
C ARG A 128 6.60 6.92 19.66
N ALA A 129 6.18 7.76 18.72
CA ALA A 129 5.99 9.19 18.90
C ALA A 129 4.69 9.50 19.65
N VAL A 130 4.40 8.78 20.75
CA VAL A 130 3.16 8.92 21.51
C VAL A 130 3.29 10.05 22.52
N ARG A 131 2.32 10.96 22.53
CA ARG A 131 2.22 12.05 23.52
C ARG A 131 1.12 11.82 24.57
N GLY A 132 0.22 10.88 24.31
CA GLY A 132 -0.87 10.51 25.21
C GLY A 132 -1.63 9.31 24.69
N ASN A 133 -2.37 8.65 25.57
CA ASN A 133 -3.28 7.56 25.20
C ASN A 133 -4.61 7.69 25.95
N TYR A 134 -5.65 7.14 25.34
CA TYR A 134 -7.00 7.17 25.88
C TYR A 134 -7.63 5.81 25.63
N ILE A 135 -8.12 5.18 26.70
CA ILE A 135 -8.94 3.97 26.57
C ILE A 135 -10.34 4.45 26.22
N ALA A 136 -10.67 4.43 24.93
CA ALA A 136 -11.94 4.92 24.42
C ALA A 136 -13.09 3.98 24.80
N ASN A 137 -12.82 2.67 24.89
CA ASN A 137 -13.81 1.70 25.36
C ASN A 137 -13.15 0.38 25.82
N PRO A 138 -13.27 0.02 27.11
CA PRO A 138 -12.75 -1.25 27.64
C PRO A 138 -13.41 -2.50 27.05
N ALA A 139 -14.63 -2.38 26.52
CA ALA A 139 -15.47 -3.44 25.97
C ALA A 139 -15.61 -3.32 24.43
N ALA A 140 -14.54 -2.93 23.73
CA ALA A 140 -14.57 -2.93 22.28
C ALA A 140 -14.56 -4.32 21.66
N CYS A 141 -15.01 -4.38 20.40
CA CYS A 141 -14.99 -5.63 19.64
C CYS A 141 -13.54 -6.11 19.57
N GLY A 142 -13.20 -7.11 20.36
CA GLY A 142 -11.85 -7.63 20.42
C GLY A 142 -10.92 -7.10 21.50
N GLY A 143 -11.40 -6.33 22.47
CA GLY A 143 -10.63 -5.87 23.63
C GLY A 143 -10.73 -4.37 23.87
N ALA A 144 -9.95 -3.84 24.81
CA ALA A 144 -9.94 -2.41 25.11
C ALA A 144 -9.39 -1.60 23.92
N ASP A 145 -10.19 -0.66 23.41
CA ASP A 145 -9.79 0.23 22.32
C ASP A 145 -8.93 1.37 22.88
N THR A 146 -7.63 1.33 22.58
CA THR A 146 -6.69 2.37 22.99
C THR A 146 -6.36 3.27 21.80
N THR A 147 -6.85 4.51 21.86
CA THR A 147 -6.45 5.56 20.92
C THR A 147 -5.17 6.21 21.42
N PHE A 148 -4.19 6.36 20.53
CA PHE A 148 -2.94 7.05 20.80
C PHE A 148 -2.94 8.43 20.12
N LEU A 149 -2.50 9.44 20.85
CA LEU A 149 -2.12 10.73 20.28
C LEU A 149 -0.65 10.69 19.90
N TYR A 150 -0.34 11.13 18.69
CA TYR A 150 1.02 11.17 18.17
C TYR A 150 1.59 12.59 18.21
N ALA A 151 2.92 12.71 18.09
CA ALA A 151 3.60 14.00 18.00
C ALA A 151 2.99 14.86 16.89
N GLN A 152 2.58 16.09 17.19
CA GLN A 152 1.99 17.02 16.21
C GLN A 152 2.97 17.35 15.08
N ALA A 153 2.44 17.57 13.86
CA ALA A 153 3.25 18.14 12.80
C ALA A 153 3.69 19.57 13.22
N PRO A 154 4.87 20.05 12.77
CA PRO A 154 5.32 21.40 13.10
C PRO A 154 4.22 22.43 12.77
N ALA A 155 4.03 23.43 13.64
CA ALA A 155 2.92 24.39 13.62
C ALA A 155 2.90 25.36 12.41
N SER A 156 3.62 25.06 11.33
CA SER A 156 3.67 25.84 10.10
C SER A 156 2.45 25.62 9.20
N ALA A 157 2.48 26.21 8.00
CA ALA A 157 1.46 26.04 6.96
C ALA A 157 1.06 24.57 6.75
N LEU A 158 -0.20 24.35 6.33
CA LEU A 158 -0.74 23.03 6.04
C LEU A 158 0.19 22.24 5.10
N SER A 159 0.36 20.96 5.41
CA SER A 159 1.14 20.01 4.61
C SER A 159 0.60 19.91 3.19
N GLN A 160 1.49 19.83 2.20
CA GLN A 160 1.13 19.50 0.82
C GLN A 160 0.78 18.02 0.64
N ASN A 161 1.20 17.15 1.56
CA ASN A 161 0.65 15.81 1.70
C ASN A 161 -0.48 15.80 2.73
N LEU A 162 -1.72 15.70 2.27
CA LEU A 162 -2.93 15.56 3.10
C LEU A 162 -3.40 14.11 3.21
N GLY A 163 -2.53 13.13 2.99
CA GLY A 163 -2.83 11.73 3.25
C GLY A 163 -3.10 11.47 4.73
N VAL A 164 -4.27 10.90 5.05
CA VAL A 164 -4.66 10.56 6.43
C VAL A 164 -5.01 9.08 6.54
N PRO A 165 -4.21 8.26 7.25
CA PRO A 165 -4.53 6.85 7.48
C PRO A 165 -5.89 6.66 8.16
N GLY A 166 -6.69 5.73 7.62
CA GLY A 166 -8.01 5.39 8.14
C GLY A 166 -9.08 6.47 7.95
N LEU A 167 -8.81 7.56 7.24
CA LEU A 167 -9.82 8.55 6.89
C LEU A 167 -10.68 8.03 5.74
N GLY A 168 -11.99 7.91 5.98
CA GLY A 168 -12.97 7.63 4.95
C GLY A 168 -13.47 8.89 4.24
N LEU A 169 -13.85 8.76 2.96
CA LEU A 169 -14.63 9.77 2.24
C LEU A 169 -15.96 10.05 2.93
N THR A 170 -16.55 9.07 3.62
CA THR A 170 -17.75 9.28 4.44
C THR A 170 -17.53 10.21 5.64
N GLN A 171 -16.27 10.48 6.00
CA GLN A 171 -15.90 11.28 7.18
C GLN A 171 -15.40 12.69 6.83
N VAL A 172 -15.21 13.05 5.56
CA VAL A 172 -14.53 14.30 5.19
C VAL A 172 -15.25 15.58 5.62
N GLU A 173 -16.55 15.48 5.89
CA GLU A 173 -17.39 16.58 6.39
C GLU A 173 -17.65 16.54 7.90
N VAL A 174 -17.10 15.53 8.61
CA VAL A 174 -17.29 15.41 10.06
C VAL A 174 -16.44 16.48 10.75
N ALA A 175 -17.10 17.45 11.38
CA ALA A 175 -16.44 18.49 12.16
C ALA A 175 -15.80 17.90 13.42
N GLY A 176 -14.61 18.41 13.74
CA GLY A 176 -13.86 17.98 14.92
C GLY A 176 -13.32 16.56 14.85
N LEU A 177 -13.17 16.00 13.64
CA LEU A 177 -12.55 14.70 13.41
C LEU A 177 -11.11 14.63 13.94
N GLY A 178 -10.39 15.74 13.91
CA GLY A 178 -9.05 15.87 14.49
C GLY A 178 -9.03 16.57 15.84
N ASN A 179 -10.16 16.75 16.53
CA ASN A 179 -10.19 17.47 17.81
C ASN A 179 -10.06 16.50 18.98
N THR A 180 -9.07 16.72 19.85
CA THR A 180 -8.87 15.97 21.08
C THR A 180 -10.06 16.04 22.06
N ALA A 181 -10.94 17.05 21.95
CA ALA A 181 -12.18 17.09 22.72
C ALA A 181 -13.18 16.00 22.31
N ASN A 182 -13.08 15.45 21.09
CA ASN A 182 -14.01 14.48 20.53
C ASN A 182 -13.48 13.04 20.57
N GLN A 183 -12.47 12.77 21.41
CA GLN A 183 -11.87 11.45 21.58
C GLN A 183 -12.90 10.46 22.16
N SER A 184 -13.66 9.81 21.28
CA SER A 184 -14.72 8.84 21.59
C SER A 184 -14.76 7.72 20.55
N ARG A 185 -15.23 6.53 20.95
CA ARG A 185 -15.40 5.35 20.09
C ARG A 185 -16.45 5.54 18.97
N THR A 186 -17.31 6.56 19.02
CA THR A 186 -18.40 6.75 18.03
C THR A 186 -17.94 7.27 16.66
N GLY A 187 -16.64 7.17 16.33
CA GLY A 187 -16.16 7.36 14.96
C GLY A 187 -15.87 8.80 14.55
N THR A 188 -15.81 9.72 15.52
CA THR A 188 -15.58 11.15 15.30
C THR A 188 -14.16 11.60 15.62
N PHE A 189 -13.21 10.67 15.80
CA PHE A 189 -11.80 11.03 16.04
C PHE A 189 -10.84 10.23 15.16
N ASN A 190 -9.91 10.92 14.50
CA ASN A 190 -8.80 10.34 13.76
C ASN A 190 -7.47 10.96 14.26
N PRO A 191 -6.61 10.19 14.95
CA PRO A 191 -5.36 10.70 15.53
C PRO A 191 -4.32 11.13 14.48
N TYR A 192 -4.45 10.62 13.25
CA TYR A 192 -3.57 11.03 12.15
C TYR A 192 -3.99 12.37 11.56
N PHE A 193 -5.30 12.66 11.53
CA PHE A 193 -5.79 13.97 11.13
C PHE A 193 -5.49 15.01 12.20
N GLU A 194 -5.72 14.67 13.48
CA GLU A 194 -5.37 15.53 14.64
C GLU A 194 -3.94 16.03 14.56
N ARG A 195 -2.98 15.15 14.24
CA ARG A 195 -1.56 15.52 14.10
C ARG A 195 -1.32 16.65 13.10
N LEU A 196 -2.12 16.72 12.04
CA LEU A 196 -1.94 17.69 10.95
C LEU A 196 -2.63 19.03 11.23
N LEU A 197 -3.36 19.15 12.33
CA LEU A 197 -4.13 20.33 12.69
C LEU A 197 -3.46 21.11 13.83
N PRO A 198 -3.77 22.42 13.93
CA PRO A 198 -3.60 23.15 15.17
C PRO A 198 -4.32 22.46 16.35
N THR A 199 -3.86 22.73 17.56
CA THR A 199 -4.48 22.17 18.77
C THR A 199 -5.95 22.63 18.91
N ASN A 200 -6.85 21.71 19.26
CA ASN A 200 -8.29 21.92 19.45
C ASN A 200 -9.05 22.41 18.21
N ASP A 201 -8.54 22.13 17.01
CA ASP A 201 -9.18 22.54 15.78
C ASP A 201 -10.40 21.68 15.43
N ASN A 202 -11.54 22.35 15.16
CA ASN A 202 -12.80 21.71 14.82
C ASN A 202 -13.07 21.61 13.30
N ARG A 203 -12.12 22.02 12.47
CA ARG A 203 -12.31 22.00 11.02
C ARG A 203 -12.57 20.58 10.49
N THR A 204 -13.32 20.52 9.40
CA THR A 204 -13.48 19.30 8.63
C THR A 204 -12.23 19.03 7.79
N TYR A 205 -12.07 17.79 7.34
CA TYR A 205 -11.03 17.48 6.36
C TYR A 205 -11.28 18.23 5.03
N LEU A 206 -12.55 18.37 4.62
CA LEU A 206 -12.91 19.14 3.42
C LEU A 206 -12.48 20.61 3.51
N GLN A 207 -12.59 21.25 4.68
CA GLN A 207 -12.07 22.60 4.91
C GLN A 207 -10.54 22.62 4.78
N THR A 208 -9.85 21.64 5.35
CA THR A 208 -8.39 21.51 5.22
C THR A 208 -7.95 21.38 3.76
N VAL A 209 -8.66 20.57 2.96
CA VAL A 209 -8.42 20.47 1.51
C VAL A 209 -8.72 21.79 0.79
N THR A 210 -9.78 22.51 1.18
CA THR A 210 -10.13 23.80 0.59
C THR A 210 -9.02 24.83 0.83
N ASP A 211 -8.52 24.93 2.07
CA ASP A 211 -7.45 25.87 2.43
C ASP A 211 -6.14 25.54 1.71
N ALA A 212 -5.76 24.25 1.70
CA ALA A 212 -4.54 23.81 1.05
C ALA A 212 -4.60 23.91 -0.49
N SER A 213 -5.78 23.68 -1.09
CA SER A 213 -5.93 23.72 -2.54
C SER A 213 -5.86 25.13 -3.09
N ALA A 214 -6.20 26.17 -2.32
CA ALA A 214 -6.19 27.56 -2.78
C ALA A 214 -4.86 27.97 -3.47
N ASN A 215 -3.73 27.45 -3.00
CA ASN A 215 -2.38 27.76 -3.51
C ASN A 215 -1.76 26.64 -4.36
N ALA A 216 -2.48 25.56 -4.64
CA ALA A 216 -1.97 24.45 -5.44
C ALA A 216 -2.01 24.79 -6.94
N THR A 217 -1.06 24.24 -7.71
CA THR A 217 -1.01 24.30 -9.18
C THR A 217 -1.30 22.94 -9.82
N PHE A 218 -1.01 21.87 -9.08
CA PHE A 218 -1.26 20.49 -9.50
C PHE A 218 -1.71 19.64 -8.32
N PHE A 219 -2.55 18.62 -8.56
CA PHE A 219 -2.96 17.69 -7.51
C PHE A 219 -2.96 16.21 -7.91
N THR A 220 -2.86 15.33 -6.93
CA THR A 220 -3.24 13.91 -7.07
C THR A 220 -4.32 13.58 -6.05
N PHE A 221 -5.36 12.88 -6.48
CA PHE A 221 -6.44 12.39 -5.61
C PHE A 221 -6.46 10.86 -5.61
N PHE A 222 -6.26 10.24 -4.44
CA PHE A 222 -6.35 8.79 -4.25
C PHE A 222 -6.98 8.48 -2.88
N MET A 223 -8.30 8.34 -2.85
CA MET A 223 -9.06 8.21 -1.60
C MET A 223 -10.26 7.27 -1.75
N GLY A 224 -10.54 6.48 -0.72
CA GLY A 224 -11.79 5.72 -0.56
C GLY A 224 -11.59 4.30 -0.01
N LEU A 225 -10.34 3.83 0.07
CA LEU A 225 -10.03 2.55 0.74
C LEU A 225 -10.14 2.69 2.26
N GLY A 226 -9.93 3.89 2.79
CA GLY A 226 -10.14 4.22 4.20
C GLY A 226 -11.54 3.87 4.73
N ASP A 227 -12.59 3.92 3.89
CA ASP A 227 -13.95 3.54 4.31
C ASP A 227 -14.16 2.02 4.38
N ALA A 228 -13.36 1.23 3.67
CA ALA A 228 -13.55 -0.21 3.57
C ALA A 228 -12.71 -0.99 4.60
N LEU A 229 -11.46 -0.58 4.83
CA LEU A 229 -10.52 -1.34 5.66
C LEU A 229 -10.98 -1.55 7.11
N PRO A 230 -11.50 -0.53 7.84
CA PRO A 230 -11.95 -0.75 9.21
C PRO A 230 -13.06 -1.81 9.31
N TYR A 231 -14.00 -1.82 8.36
CA TYR A 231 -15.06 -2.83 8.29
C TYR A 231 -14.49 -4.22 7.95
N ILE A 232 -13.62 -4.30 6.94
CA ILE A 232 -13.01 -5.57 6.49
C ILE A 232 -12.15 -6.19 7.60
N LEU A 233 -11.26 -5.43 8.23
CA LEU A 233 -10.30 -5.93 9.21
C LEU A 233 -10.96 -6.41 10.51
N ASN A 234 -12.23 -6.07 10.74
CA ASN A 234 -13.04 -6.53 11.86
C ASN A 234 -14.07 -7.60 11.49
N GLY A 235 -13.91 -8.27 10.34
CA GLY A 235 -14.81 -9.36 9.91
C GLY A 235 -16.21 -8.89 9.59
N GLY A 236 -16.40 -7.60 9.27
CA GLY A 236 -17.73 -7.02 9.06
C GLY A 236 -18.63 -7.00 10.31
N GLU A 237 -18.11 -7.41 11.48
CA GLU A 237 -18.85 -7.36 12.74
C GLU A 237 -18.90 -5.94 13.31
N CYS A 238 -17.85 -5.14 13.08
CA CYS A 238 -17.67 -3.84 13.70
C CYS A 238 -17.18 -2.80 12.68
N GLY A 239 -17.59 -1.55 12.90
CA GLY A 239 -17.45 -0.47 11.93
C GLY A 239 -18.66 -0.34 11.02
N THR A 240 -18.83 0.84 10.43
CA THR A 240 -19.96 1.13 9.54
C THR A 240 -19.56 0.79 8.11
N ALA A 241 -20.36 -0.02 7.42
CA ALA A 241 -20.17 -0.25 5.99
C ALA A 241 -20.37 1.06 5.21
N PRO A 242 -19.56 1.33 4.17
CA PRO A 242 -19.66 2.58 3.42
C PRO A 242 -21.01 2.72 2.70
N SER A 243 -21.52 3.95 2.67
CA SER A 243 -22.67 4.31 1.82
C SER A 243 -22.18 4.77 0.44
N SER A 244 -22.62 4.10 -0.63
CA SER A 244 -22.28 4.48 -2.00
C SER A 244 -22.67 5.93 -2.32
N SER A 245 -23.84 6.39 -1.87
CA SER A 245 -24.31 7.75 -2.13
C SER A 245 -23.44 8.79 -1.44
N LEU A 246 -23.04 8.53 -0.19
CA LEU A 246 -22.19 9.44 0.59
C LEU A 246 -20.75 9.46 0.05
N LEU A 247 -20.19 8.30 -0.31
CA LEU A 247 -18.88 8.22 -0.97
C LEU A 247 -18.85 9.07 -2.24
N ASN A 248 -19.83 8.88 -3.13
CA ASN A 248 -19.92 9.59 -4.40
C ASN A 248 -20.08 11.10 -4.20
N ALA A 249 -20.99 11.50 -3.31
CA ALA A 249 -21.22 12.91 -3.01
C ALA A 249 -19.95 13.58 -2.44
N ASN A 250 -19.27 12.93 -1.51
CA ASN A 250 -18.09 13.50 -0.86
C ASN A 250 -16.84 13.48 -1.74
N ALA A 251 -16.67 12.46 -2.58
CA ALA A 251 -15.64 12.46 -3.62
C ALA A 251 -15.80 13.65 -4.55
N LYS A 252 -17.03 13.93 -5.01
CA LYS A 252 -17.32 15.12 -5.81
C LYS A 252 -16.99 16.41 -5.06
N LYS A 253 -17.41 16.55 -3.79
CA LYS A 253 -17.11 17.76 -3.00
C LYS A 253 -15.61 18.03 -2.87
N VAL A 254 -14.81 16.99 -2.62
CA VAL A 254 -13.34 17.10 -2.56
C VAL A 254 -12.78 17.48 -3.92
N LEU A 255 -13.21 16.82 -5.00
CA LEU A 255 -12.74 17.12 -6.36
C LEU A 255 -13.15 18.52 -6.84
N ASP A 256 -14.32 19.04 -6.45
CA ASP A 256 -14.71 20.42 -6.74
C ASP A 256 -13.71 21.42 -6.14
N ARG A 257 -13.14 21.15 -4.96
CA ARG A 257 -12.10 21.99 -4.34
C ARG A 257 -10.74 21.86 -5.02
N LEU A 258 -10.41 20.65 -5.44
CA LEU A 258 -9.13 20.35 -6.08
C LEU A 258 -9.06 20.92 -7.51
N THR A 259 -10.17 20.90 -8.23
CA THR A 259 -10.27 21.33 -9.64
C THR A 259 -10.68 22.79 -9.81
N ALA A 260 -10.97 23.51 -8.72
CA ALA A 260 -11.27 24.92 -8.73
C ALA A 260 -10.24 25.72 -9.57
N ASN A 261 -10.72 26.72 -10.31
CA ASN A 261 -9.91 27.54 -11.21
C ASN A 261 -9.22 26.75 -12.34
N GLY A 262 -9.77 25.59 -12.73
CA GLY A 262 -9.24 24.78 -13.84
C GLY A 262 -7.95 24.04 -13.52
N ARG A 263 -7.64 23.87 -12.23
CA ARG A 263 -6.40 23.24 -11.76
C ARG A 263 -6.24 21.84 -12.33
N LYS A 264 -5.03 21.55 -12.83
CA LYS A 264 -4.68 20.24 -13.38
C LYS A 264 -4.39 19.24 -12.26
N GLY A 265 -4.58 17.97 -12.56
CA GLY A 265 -4.38 16.92 -11.57
C GLY A 265 -4.74 15.56 -12.13
N VAL A 266 -4.51 14.55 -11.30
CA VAL A 266 -4.75 13.15 -11.66
C VAL A 266 -5.64 12.50 -10.61
N ILE A 267 -6.65 11.76 -11.08
CA ILE A 267 -7.61 11.04 -10.23
C ILE A 267 -7.28 9.55 -10.30
N ALA A 268 -6.92 8.93 -9.19
CA ALA A 268 -6.71 7.49 -9.14
C ALA A 268 -8.01 6.74 -8.89
N LEU A 269 -8.25 5.71 -9.69
CA LEU A 269 -9.29 4.72 -9.42
C LEU A 269 -8.74 3.70 -8.42
N LEU A 270 -9.62 3.22 -7.54
CA LEU A 270 -9.25 2.29 -6.48
C LEU A 270 -8.95 0.90 -7.06
N PRO A 271 -7.92 0.20 -6.56
CA PRO A 271 -7.74 -1.21 -6.86
C PRO A 271 -8.88 -2.04 -6.30
N THR A 272 -9.10 -3.21 -6.88
CA THR A 272 -10.09 -4.19 -6.42
C THR A 272 -9.62 -4.80 -5.10
N ILE A 273 -10.39 -4.63 -4.03
CA ILE A 273 -9.99 -5.08 -2.68
C ILE A 273 -9.78 -6.60 -2.56
N GLN A 274 -10.47 -7.42 -3.37
CA GLN A 274 -10.25 -8.86 -3.46
C GLN A 274 -8.82 -9.22 -3.91
N ASN A 275 -8.17 -8.34 -4.68
CA ASN A 275 -6.85 -8.56 -5.24
C ASN A 275 -5.72 -8.09 -4.30
N LEU A 276 -6.07 -7.44 -3.19
CA LEU A 276 -5.12 -7.07 -2.15
C LEU A 276 -4.82 -8.28 -1.25
N PRO A 277 -3.57 -8.48 -0.77
CA PRO A 277 -3.19 -9.65 0.03
C PRO A 277 -4.04 -9.87 1.27
N VAL A 278 -4.51 -8.78 1.91
CA VAL A 278 -5.42 -8.81 3.07
C VAL A 278 -6.66 -9.69 2.85
N LEU A 279 -7.20 -9.78 1.62
CA LEU A 279 -8.28 -10.69 1.26
C LEU A 279 -7.79 -11.86 0.40
N ARG A 280 -6.92 -11.59 -0.58
CA ARG A 280 -6.45 -12.59 -1.56
C ARG A 280 -5.84 -13.82 -0.89
N LEU A 281 -5.04 -13.64 0.16
CA LEU A 281 -4.36 -14.74 0.86
C LEU A 281 -5.33 -15.73 1.53
N GLY A 282 -6.44 -15.23 2.07
CA GLY A 282 -7.48 -16.07 2.67
C GLY A 282 -8.58 -16.51 1.72
N GLY A 283 -8.53 -16.07 0.46
CA GLY A 283 -9.52 -16.36 -0.58
C GLY A 283 -9.14 -17.53 -1.49
N LYS A 284 -9.87 -17.68 -2.62
CA LYS A 284 -9.68 -18.78 -3.60
C LYS A 284 -8.24 -18.93 -4.10
N ASP A 285 -7.55 -17.81 -4.28
CA ASP A 285 -6.21 -17.80 -4.89
C ASP A 285 -5.09 -17.95 -3.84
N GLY A 286 -5.45 -18.18 -2.56
CA GLY A 286 -4.52 -18.41 -1.46
C GLY A 286 -4.86 -19.67 -0.66
N ILE A 287 -4.75 -19.57 0.66
CA ILE A 287 -4.83 -20.69 1.62
C ILE A 287 -6.13 -21.48 1.50
N ARG A 288 -7.26 -20.81 1.29
CA ARG A 288 -8.55 -21.49 1.08
C ARG A 288 -8.50 -22.38 -0.15
N GLY A 289 -7.97 -21.88 -1.27
CA GLY A 289 -7.78 -22.66 -2.49
C GLY A 289 -6.89 -23.88 -2.26
N THR A 290 -5.74 -23.69 -1.62
CA THR A 290 -4.79 -24.78 -1.33
C THR A 290 -5.41 -25.87 -0.45
N LEU A 291 -6.14 -25.50 0.61
CA LEU A 291 -6.70 -26.46 1.55
C LEU A 291 -7.95 -27.17 1.01
N THR A 292 -8.72 -26.53 0.12
CA THR A 292 -9.93 -27.14 -0.46
C THR A 292 -9.64 -28.07 -1.65
N GLN A 293 -8.44 -28.04 -2.22
CA GLN A 293 -8.05 -28.89 -3.36
C GLN A 293 -7.47 -30.29 -2.98
N GLY A 294 -7.26 -30.60 -1.70
CA GLY A 294 -6.66 -31.88 -1.25
C GLY A 294 -7.66 -33.04 -1.02
N LYS A 295 -7.22 -34.30 -1.21
CA LYS A 295 -7.99 -35.55 -0.97
C LYS A 295 -8.34 -35.85 0.51
N SER A 296 -8.08 -34.91 1.42
CA SER A 296 -8.68 -34.86 2.75
C SER A 296 -9.04 -33.39 2.99
N PRO A 297 -10.26 -32.96 2.64
CA PRO A 297 -10.70 -31.63 3.00
C PRO A 297 -10.94 -31.67 4.51
N ASP A 298 -9.93 -31.31 5.31
CA ASP A 298 -10.21 -30.63 6.57
C ASP A 298 -11.00 -29.37 6.16
N SER A 299 -12.32 -29.54 6.07
CA SER A 299 -13.21 -28.51 5.55
C SER A 299 -13.05 -27.33 6.49
N ILE A 300 -12.66 -26.18 5.94
CA ILE A 300 -12.59 -24.97 6.75
C ILE A 300 -14.02 -24.66 7.19
N TYR A 301 -14.24 -24.52 8.49
CA TYR A 301 -15.52 -24.19 9.08
C TYR A 301 -15.50 -22.75 9.56
N VAL A 302 -16.53 -22.01 9.19
CA VAL A 302 -16.71 -20.60 9.53
C VAL A 302 -18.03 -20.40 10.26
N ARG A 303 -18.10 -19.35 11.07
CA ARG A 303 -19.35 -18.88 11.66
C ARG A 303 -19.94 -17.81 10.73
N SER A 304 -21.05 -18.14 10.09
CA SER A 304 -21.75 -17.31 9.10
C SER A 304 -22.29 -16.02 9.72
N SER A 305 -22.30 -14.92 8.95
CA SER A 305 -22.95 -13.68 9.39
C SER A 305 -24.47 -13.84 9.51
N ILE A 306 -25.03 -14.68 8.65
CA ILE A 306 -26.44 -15.02 8.59
C ILE A 306 -26.73 -16.14 9.60
N ALA A 307 -27.70 -15.91 10.48
CA ALA A 307 -28.19 -16.84 11.50
C ALA A 307 -27.13 -17.38 12.50
N ASN A 308 -25.90 -16.86 12.46
CA ASN A 308 -24.79 -17.22 13.34
C ASN A 308 -24.44 -18.73 13.34
N ILE A 309 -24.72 -19.41 12.23
CA ILE A 309 -24.55 -20.86 12.09
C ILE A 309 -23.11 -21.24 11.72
N VAL A 310 -22.70 -22.46 12.10
CA VAL A 310 -21.43 -23.03 11.67
C VAL A 310 -21.64 -23.77 10.35
N ARG A 311 -20.88 -23.41 9.33
CA ARG A 311 -20.93 -24.03 8.00
C ARG A 311 -19.54 -24.22 7.40
N PRO A 312 -19.36 -25.10 6.41
CA PRO A 312 -18.17 -25.07 5.56
C PRO A 312 -17.96 -23.68 4.95
N ILE A 313 -16.71 -23.32 4.69
CA ILE A 313 -16.35 -22.09 4.00
C ILE A 313 -16.90 -22.11 2.57
N ASP A 314 -17.47 -21.00 2.14
CA ASP A 314 -18.07 -20.84 0.81
C ASP A 314 -17.13 -20.06 -0.12
N ALA A 315 -17.41 -20.11 -1.42
CA ALA A 315 -16.58 -19.47 -2.44
C ALA A 315 -16.45 -17.94 -2.27
N GLY A 316 -17.41 -17.29 -1.61
CA GLY A 316 -17.42 -15.86 -1.34
C GLY A 316 -16.81 -15.43 0.00
N ASP A 317 -16.28 -16.37 0.80
CA ASP A 317 -15.72 -16.05 2.13
C ASP A 317 -14.21 -15.84 2.09
N PHE A 318 -13.72 -14.90 2.88
CA PHE A 318 -12.30 -14.60 3.01
C PHE A 318 -11.85 -14.79 4.44
N ILE A 319 -10.84 -15.64 4.67
CA ILE A 319 -10.19 -15.72 5.98
C ILE A 319 -9.30 -14.50 6.14
N LEU A 320 -9.53 -13.70 7.18
CA LEU A 320 -8.78 -12.47 7.41
C LEU A 320 -7.41 -12.77 8.04
N PRO A 321 -6.44 -11.83 8.00
CA PRO A 321 -5.10 -12.05 8.55
C PRO A 321 -5.09 -12.57 10.00
N ALA A 322 -6.00 -12.07 10.85
CA ALA A 322 -6.14 -12.56 12.22
C ALA A 322 -6.54 -14.04 12.26
N GLY A 323 -7.51 -14.45 11.44
CA GLY A 323 -7.93 -15.85 11.30
C GLY A 323 -6.84 -16.74 10.71
N LEU A 324 -6.16 -16.25 9.68
CA LEU A 324 -5.03 -16.93 9.03
C LEU A 324 -3.92 -17.24 10.03
N SER A 325 -3.57 -16.31 10.91
CA SER A 325 -2.52 -16.50 11.92
C SER A 325 -2.83 -17.57 12.96
N ARG A 326 -4.11 -17.91 13.14
CA ARG A 326 -4.61 -18.91 14.09
C ARG A 326 -4.99 -20.23 13.43
N LEU A 327 -5.12 -20.27 12.11
CA LEU A 327 -5.67 -21.40 11.37
C LEU A 327 -4.89 -22.69 11.69
N GLY A 328 -5.61 -23.73 12.10
CA GLY A 328 -5.03 -25.03 12.46
C GLY A 328 -4.44 -25.12 13.88
N ALA A 329 -4.36 -24.02 14.64
CA ALA A 329 -3.88 -24.05 16.02
C ALA A 329 -4.78 -24.92 16.90
N ALA A 330 -4.18 -25.78 17.72
CA ALA A 330 -4.91 -26.58 18.70
C ALA A 330 -5.33 -25.69 19.88
N GLU A 331 -6.63 -25.46 20.04
CA GLU A 331 -7.18 -24.61 21.10
C GLU A 331 -8.14 -25.43 21.98
N GLN A 332 -8.22 -25.08 23.27
CA GLN A 332 -9.26 -25.60 24.15
C GLN A 332 -10.56 -24.86 23.90
N VAL A 333 -11.63 -25.59 23.60
CA VAL A 333 -12.96 -25.03 23.34
C VAL A 333 -13.96 -25.63 24.30
N THR A 334 -14.74 -24.77 24.94
CA THR A 334 -15.89 -25.17 25.76
C THR A 334 -17.12 -25.32 24.85
N LEU A 335 -17.65 -26.53 24.75
CA LEU A 335 -18.85 -26.84 23.99
C LEU A 335 -20.11 -26.37 24.76
N PRO A 336 -21.28 -26.23 24.10
CA PRO A 336 -22.52 -25.78 24.76
C PRO A 336 -22.96 -26.62 25.97
N ASN A 337 -22.55 -27.89 26.03
CA ASN A 337 -22.82 -28.79 27.15
C ASN A 337 -21.78 -28.66 28.30
N GLY A 338 -20.90 -27.67 28.25
CA GLY A 338 -19.83 -27.44 29.25
C GLY A 338 -18.59 -28.32 29.08
N THR A 339 -18.58 -29.27 28.13
CA THR A 339 -17.39 -30.11 27.89
C THR A 339 -16.27 -29.30 27.24
N VAL A 340 -15.05 -29.40 27.78
CA VAL A 340 -13.85 -28.83 27.16
C VAL A 340 -13.20 -29.86 26.24
N VAL A 341 -13.00 -29.49 24.98
CA VAL A 341 -12.31 -30.32 23.98
C VAL A 341 -11.13 -29.56 23.39
N THR A 342 -10.09 -30.27 22.95
CA THR A 342 -9.06 -29.68 22.10
C THR A 342 -9.48 -29.82 20.64
N ALA A 343 -9.59 -28.70 19.92
CA ALA A 343 -9.99 -28.68 18.52
C ALA A 343 -9.16 -27.66 17.73
N ARG A 344 -8.82 -28.01 16.49
CA ARG A 344 -8.04 -27.14 15.60
C ARG A 344 -8.90 -25.99 15.10
N TYR A 345 -8.42 -24.76 15.28
CA TYR A 345 -9.12 -23.55 14.86
C TYR A 345 -9.35 -23.53 13.35
N GLY A 346 -10.60 -23.28 12.93
CA GLY A 346 -11.05 -23.29 11.54
C GLY A 346 -11.09 -24.66 10.86
N LEU A 347 -10.35 -25.66 11.32
CA LEU A 347 -10.31 -27.01 10.74
C LEU A 347 -11.20 -28.03 11.49
N SER A 348 -12.08 -27.54 12.37
CA SER A 348 -13.05 -28.37 13.09
C SER A 348 -14.37 -27.63 13.25
N LYS A 349 -15.51 -28.31 13.04
CA LYS A 349 -16.85 -27.77 13.35
C LYS A 349 -16.98 -27.32 14.81
N ARG A 350 -16.20 -27.92 15.71
CA ARG A 350 -16.18 -27.61 17.14
C ARG A 350 -15.39 -26.34 17.45
N ASN A 351 -14.50 -25.90 16.56
CA ASN A 351 -13.74 -24.67 16.67
C ASN A 351 -13.71 -23.91 15.33
N PRO A 352 -14.86 -23.40 14.84
CA PRO A 352 -14.92 -22.71 13.56
C PRO A 352 -14.22 -21.35 13.64
N ILE A 353 -13.82 -20.80 12.49
CA ILE A 353 -13.36 -19.42 12.38
C ILE A 353 -14.48 -18.50 12.86
N VAL A 354 -14.16 -17.65 13.84
CA VAL A 354 -15.12 -16.69 14.41
C VAL A 354 -15.38 -15.56 13.40
N ARG A 355 -16.54 -14.90 13.46
CA ARG A 355 -16.88 -13.93 12.40
C ARG A 355 -15.94 -12.73 12.34
N ARG A 356 -15.35 -12.27 13.45
CA ARG A 356 -14.26 -11.26 13.40
C ARG A 356 -13.06 -11.66 12.52
N ASP A 357 -12.83 -12.95 12.35
CA ASP A 357 -11.67 -13.51 11.64
C ASP A 357 -12.01 -13.98 10.21
N VAL A 358 -13.26 -13.83 9.75
CA VAL A 358 -13.73 -14.18 8.40
C VAL A 358 -14.66 -13.09 7.86
N LEU A 359 -14.50 -12.73 6.61
CA LEU A 359 -15.45 -11.86 5.91
C LEU A 359 -16.29 -12.72 4.98
N ASP A 360 -17.58 -12.87 5.25
CA ASP A 360 -18.45 -13.66 4.37
C ASP A 360 -18.91 -12.87 3.14
N TYR A 361 -19.56 -13.55 2.19
CA TYR A 361 -20.03 -12.92 0.94
C TYR A 361 -20.94 -11.70 1.17
N THR A 362 -21.83 -11.76 2.16
CA THR A 362 -22.77 -10.67 2.45
C THR A 362 -22.03 -9.47 3.02
N GLU A 363 -21.11 -9.72 3.95
CA GLU A 363 -20.26 -8.69 4.54
C GLU A 363 -19.32 -8.08 3.50
N PHE A 364 -18.71 -8.90 2.64
CA PHE A 364 -17.88 -8.44 1.52
C PHE A 364 -18.67 -7.59 0.54
N SER A 365 -19.89 -7.99 0.17
CA SER A 365 -20.72 -7.23 -0.78
C SER A 365 -21.06 -5.82 -0.29
N ARG A 366 -21.21 -5.64 1.03
CA ARG A 366 -21.48 -4.34 1.67
C ARG A 366 -20.33 -3.33 1.53
N VAL A 367 -19.10 -3.79 1.30
CA VAL A 367 -17.94 -2.91 1.02
C VAL A 367 -17.59 -2.87 -0.46
N ASN A 368 -17.67 -4.01 -1.16
CA ASN A 368 -17.28 -4.09 -2.56
C ASN A 368 -18.21 -3.27 -3.46
N SER A 369 -19.52 -3.33 -3.23
CA SER A 369 -20.50 -2.63 -4.08
C SER A 369 -20.34 -1.10 -4.01
N PRO A 370 -20.19 -0.48 -2.83
CA PRO A 370 -19.89 0.96 -2.74
C PRO A 370 -18.56 1.37 -3.40
N LEU A 371 -17.49 0.56 -3.30
CA LEU A 371 -16.22 0.90 -3.95
C LEU A 371 -16.30 0.83 -5.48
N LEU A 372 -17.05 -0.14 -6.03
CA LEU A 372 -17.32 -0.21 -7.47
C LEU A 372 -18.13 1.00 -7.95
N ALA A 373 -19.14 1.40 -7.18
CA ALA A 373 -19.94 2.59 -7.46
C ALA A 373 -19.09 3.87 -7.39
N LEU A 374 -18.15 3.96 -6.44
CA LEU A 374 -17.21 5.06 -6.32
C LEU A 374 -16.27 5.13 -7.53
N ASN A 375 -15.66 4.02 -7.96
CA ASN A 375 -14.81 4.00 -9.16
C ASN A 375 -15.59 4.45 -10.41
N THR A 376 -16.85 4.02 -10.53
CA THR A 376 -17.74 4.44 -11.63
C THR A 376 -17.96 5.95 -11.59
N GLU A 377 -18.23 6.50 -10.41
CA GLU A 377 -18.45 7.94 -10.24
C GLU A 377 -17.16 8.76 -10.45
N LEU A 378 -16.02 8.33 -9.91
CA LEU A 378 -14.73 8.98 -10.13
C LEU A 378 -14.39 9.04 -11.62
N LYS A 379 -14.62 7.95 -12.35
CA LYS A 379 -14.43 7.91 -13.80
C LYS A 379 -15.38 8.86 -14.52
N ARG A 380 -16.67 8.87 -14.15
CA ARG A 380 -17.66 9.80 -14.72
C ARG A 380 -17.27 11.26 -14.47
N LEU A 381 -16.87 11.60 -13.24
CA LEU A 381 -16.42 12.94 -12.86
C LEU A 381 -15.18 13.36 -13.65
N ALA A 382 -14.18 12.47 -13.75
CA ALA A 382 -12.97 12.74 -14.52
C ALA A 382 -13.26 12.96 -16.01
N ASP A 383 -14.03 12.06 -16.64
CA ASP A 383 -14.27 12.05 -18.08
C ASP A 383 -15.29 13.11 -18.54
N LYS A 384 -16.27 13.47 -17.70
CA LYS A 384 -17.44 14.28 -18.11
C LYS A 384 -17.56 15.61 -17.40
N VAL A 385 -16.93 15.80 -16.24
CA VAL A 385 -17.06 17.03 -15.45
C VAL A 385 -15.75 17.81 -15.44
N TYR A 386 -14.66 17.17 -15.03
CA TYR A 386 -13.38 17.86 -14.82
C TYR A 386 -12.43 17.76 -16.01
N LEU A 387 -12.66 16.82 -16.92
CA LEU A 387 -11.79 16.54 -18.08
C LEU A 387 -10.33 16.30 -17.64
N LEU A 388 -10.17 15.45 -16.63
CA LEU A 388 -8.89 15.09 -16.04
C LEU A 388 -8.54 13.63 -16.31
N PRO A 389 -7.25 13.31 -16.43
CA PRO A 389 -6.82 11.94 -16.61
C PRO A 389 -7.05 11.09 -15.35
N THR A 390 -7.31 9.80 -15.57
CA THR A 390 -7.42 8.80 -14.51
C THR A 390 -6.24 7.85 -14.50
N VAL A 391 -5.82 7.40 -13.31
CA VAL A 391 -4.93 6.23 -13.18
C VAL A 391 -5.79 5.03 -12.81
N ASP A 392 -5.89 4.07 -13.73
CA ASP A 392 -6.53 2.79 -13.44
C ASP A 392 -5.53 1.89 -12.71
N LEU A 393 -5.40 2.10 -11.39
CA LEU A 393 -4.41 1.41 -10.57
C LEU A 393 -4.58 -0.12 -10.59
N GLU A 394 -5.81 -0.62 -10.74
CA GLU A 394 -6.04 -2.05 -10.83
C GLU A 394 -5.31 -2.63 -12.04
N ASN A 395 -5.58 -2.09 -13.23
CA ASN A 395 -5.03 -2.63 -14.47
C ASN A 395 -3.56 -2.27 -14.69
N GLU A 396 -3.14 -1.07 -14.28
CA GLU A 396 -1.77 -0.59 -14.47
C GLU A 396 -0.78 -1.19 -13.48
N LEU A 397 -1.22 -1.60 -12.28
CA LEU A 397 -0.29 -1.99 -11.21
C LEU A 397 -0.75 -3.22 -10.41
N PHE A 398 -1.86 -3.13 -9.68
CA PHE A 398 -2.20 -4.12 -8.65
C PHE A 398 -2.49 -5.50 -9.23
N PHE A 399 -3.19 -5.57 -10.37
CA PHE A 399 -3.43 -6.83 -11.07
C PHE A 399 -2.15 -7.40 -11.69
N GLN A 400 -1.25 -6.53 -12.19
CA GLN A 400 0.01 -6.96 -12.80
C GLN A 400 0.94 -7.59 -11.75
N VAL A 401 1.06 -6.96 -10.58
CA VAL A 401 1.85 -7.49 -9.46
C VAL A 401 1.30 -8.85 -9.00
N ASN A 402 -0.01 -9.09 -9.06
CA ASN A 402 -0.58 -10.42 -8.79
C ASN A 402 -0.15 -11.49 -9.80
N LYS A 403 0.24 -11.10 -11.03
CA LYS A 403 0.78 -11.97 -12.08
C LYS A 403 2.30 -12.09 -12.05
N ARG A 404 2.96 -11.35 -11.17
CA ARG A 404 4.41 -11.12 -11.14
C ARG A 404 4.87 -10.23 -12.29
N ILE A 405 5.66 -9.22 -11.97
CA ILE A 405 6.34 -8.35 -12.95
C ILE A 405 7.83 -8.31 -12.65
N SER A 406 8.64 -7.94 -13.65
CA SER A 406 10.09 -7.76 -13.48
C SER A 406 10.47 -6.32 -13.86
N VAL A 407 11.25 -5.67 -13.00
CA VAL A 407 11.84 -4.35 -13.27
C VAL A 407 13.35 -4.49 -13.14
N ASN A 408 14.07 -4.33 -14.26
CA ASN A 408 15.52 -4.48 -14.34
C ASN A 408 16.04 -5.78 -13.70
N GLY A 409 15.33 -6.89 -13.93
CA GLY A 409 15.70 -8.22 -13.42
C GLY A 409 15.25 -8.53 -11.99
N VAL A 410 14.65 -7.58 -11.28
CA VAL A 410 14.07 -7.80 -9.94
C VAL A 410 12.58 -8.10 -10.06
N GLU A 411 12.15 -9.24 -9.50
CA GLU A 411 10.74 -9.64 -9.48
C GLU A 411 9.94 -8.88 -8.41
N TYR A 412 8.73 -8.50 -8.77
CA TYR A 412 7.71 -7.93 -7.89
C TYR A 412 6.45 -8.78 -7.97
N SER A 413 5.90 -9.16 -6.82
CA SER A 413 4.69 -9.97 -6.71
C SER A 413 3.86 -9.59 -5.50
N SER A 414 2.65 -10.14 -5.40
CA SER A 414 1.82 -9.99 -4.21
C SER A 414 2.19 -10.92 -3.06
N GLU A 415 3.26 -11.70 -3.20
CA GLU A 415 3.74 -12.60 -2.16
C GLU A 415 4.21 -11.80 -0.93
N PRO A 416 3.66 -12.07 0.27
CA PRO A 416 4.10 -11.40 1.48
C PRO A 416 5.59 -11.61 1.72
N VAL A 417 6.27 -10.60 2.27
CA VAL A 417 7.71 -10.62 2.61
C VAL A 417 8.66 -10.65 1.39
N ARG A 418 8.38 -11.48 0.39
CA ARG A 418 9.30 -11.77 -0.73
C ARG A 418 8.93 -11.05 -2.03
N GLY A 419 7.70 -10.58 -2.17
CA GLY A 419 7.19 -9.99 -3.40
C GLY A 419 7.64 -8.55 -3.65
N ASN A 420 8.47 -7.95 -2.80
CA ASN A 420 8.98 -6.57 -2.92
C ASN A 420 7.93 -5.44 -2.99
N PHE A 421 6.62 -5.74 -3.07
CA PHE A 421 5.57 -4.75 -3.32
C PHE A 421 4.75 -4.40 -2.07
N PHE A 422 4.12 -5.39 -1.45
CA PHE A 422 3.32 -5.20 -0.23
C PHE A 422 4.18 -5.33 1.04
N SER A 423 3.85 -4.53 2.04
CA SER A 423 4.46 -4.56 3.37
C SER A 423 3.88 -5.68 4.25
N LEU A 424 4.38 -5.80 5.48
CA LEU A 424 3.98 -6.86 6.41
C LEU A 424 2.52 -6.79 6.89
N ASP A 425 1.82 -5.68 6.68
CA ASP A 425 0.40 -5.55 7.02
C ASP A 425 -0.56 -6.07 5.92
N LEU A 426 -0.02 -6.62 4.83
CA LEU A 426 -0.77 -7.25 3.74
C LEU A 426 -1.70 -6.28 2.98
N TYR A 427 -1.50 -4.97 3.16
CA TYR A 427 -2.29 -3.93 2.51
C TYR A 427 -1.38 -2.82 1.98
N SER A 428 -0.58 -2.20 2.84
CA SER A 428 0.24 -1.07 2.47
C SER A 428 1.48 -1.49 1.68
N LEU A 429 2.17 -0.52 1.09
CA LEU A 429 3.29 -0.78 0.19
C LEU A 429 4.64 -0.67 0.92
N THR A 430 5.63 -1.40 0.41
CA THR A 430 7.03 -1.13 0.70
C THR A 430 7.46 0.19 0.03
N PRO A 431 8.65 0.73 0.30
CA PRO A 431 9.20 1.85 -0.49
C PRO A 431 9.24 1.54 -1.98
N ARG A 432 9.63 0.31 -2.37
CA ARG A 432 9.64 -0.09 -3.78
C ARG A 432 8.24 -0.18 -4.38
N GLY A 433 7.26 -0.67 -3.63
CA GLY A 433 5.86 -0.65 -4.04
C GLY A 433 5.34 0.77 -4.24
N ASN A 434 5.70 1.71 -3.36
CA ASN A 434 5.38 3.13 -3.54
C ASN A 434 6.06 3.75 -4.76
N ALA A 435 7.29 3.33 -5.12
CA ALA A 435 7.93 3.77 -6.37
C ALA A 435 7.17 3.28 -7.60
N LEU A 436 6.72 2.03 -7.61
CA LEU A 436 5.88 1.51 -8.69
C LEU A 436 4.51 2.21 -8.76
N LEU A 437 3.92 2.54 -7.61
CA LEU A 437 2.72 3.37 -7.54
C LEU A 437 2.98 4.78 -8.11
N ALA A 438 4.06 5.44 -7.70
CA ALA A 438 4.47 6.72 -8.27
C ALA A 438 4.68 6.64 -9.79
N ASN A 439 5.29 5.57 -10.29
CA ASN A 439 5.49 5.36 -11.73
C ASN A 439 4.17 5.20 -12.50
N ALA A 440 3.15 4.56 -11.91
CA ALA A 440 1.81 4.51 -12.51
C ALA A 440 1.22 5.92 -12.67
N PHE A 441 1.37 6.79 -11.67
CA PHE A 441 0.98 8.20 -11.78
C PHE A 441 1.83 8.94 -12.82
N ILE A 442 3.16 8.79 -12.81
CA ILE A 442 4.07 9.45 -13.76
C ILE A 442 3.72 9.07 -15.20
N LYS A 443 3.42 7.79 -15.46
CA LYS A 443 3.02 7.31 -16.78
C LYS A 443 1.76 8.04 -17.26
N THR A 444 0.73 8.14 -16.41
CA THR A 444 -0.48 8.88 -16.74
C THR A 444 -0.22 10.37 -16.94
N ILE A 445 0.62 10.99 -16.11
CA ILE A 445 0.96 12.42 -16.19
C ILE A 445 1.69 12.71 -17.52
N ASN A 446 2.73 11.95 -17.84
CA ASN A 446 3.51 12.11 -19.06
C ASN A 446 2.62 12.01 -20.31
N ASN A 447 1.76 10.99 -20.35
CA ASN A 447 0.84 10.76 -21.47
C ASN A 447 -0.21 11.89 -21.61
N SER A 448 -0.69 12.43 -20.50
CA SER A 448 -1.83 13.37 -20.50
C SER A 448 -1.41 14.83 -20.65
N TYR A 449 -0.22 15.18 -20.18
CA TYR A 449 0.26 16.56 -20.13
C TYR A 449 1.44 16.84 -21.05
N GLN A 450 1.82 15.86 -21.89
CA GLN A 450 3.00 15.91 -22.76
C GLN A 450 4.28 16.20 -21.98
N ALA A 451 4.32 15.76 -20.73
CA ALA A 451 5.48 15.86 -19.86
C ALA A 451 6.42 14.66 -20.10
N ASN A 452 7.66 14.83 -19.69
CA ASN A 452 8.65 13.78 -19.63
C ASN A 452 9.29 13.78 -18.24
N ILE A 453 8.53 13.32 -17.25
CA ILE A 453 9.00 13.13 -15.89
C ILE A 453 9.68 11.76 -15.82
N PRO A 454 10.94 11.67 -15.35
CA PRO A 454 11.62 10.39 -15.22
C PRO A 454 10.93 9.49 -14.18
N PHE A 455 10.92 8.19 -14.45
CA PHE A 455 10.43 7.20 -13.50
C PHE A 455 11.36 7.06 -12.30
N VAL A 456 10.79 6.75 -11.14
CA VAL A 456 11.53 6.32 -9.95
C VAL A 456 12.08 4.93 -10.21
N ASP A 457 13.38 4.70 -10.00
CA ASP A 457 13.92 3.35 -9.98
C ASP A 457 13.52 2.65 -8.67
N PRO A 458 12.60 1.67 -8.68
CA PRO A 458 12.17 1.00 -7.46
C PRO A 458 13.30 0.17 -6.83
N ASN A 459 14.30 -0.28 -7.61
CA ASN A 459 15.39 -1.11 -7.10
C ASN A 459 16.41 -0.31 -6.28
N SER A 460 16.48 1.01 -6.50
CA SER A 460 17.27 1.94 -5.69
C SER A 460 16.71 2.14 -4.27
N LEU A 461 15.45 1.77 -4.03
CA LEU A 461 14.79 1.95 -2.74
C LEU A 461 14.89 0.71 -1.84
N PRO A 462 14.85 0.88 -0.51
CA PRO A 462 14.86 -0.25 0.43
C PRO A 462 13.55 -1.05 0.36
N THR A 463 13.60 -2.30 0.81
CA THR A 463 12.41 -3.18 0.85
C THR A 463 11.52 -2.95 2.07
N THR A 464 11.98 -2.16 3.06
CA THR A 464 11.21 -1.81 4.26
C THR A 464 11.45 -0.35 4.67
N ALA A 465 10.47 0.28 5.31
CA ALA A 465 10.50 1.68 5.71
C ALA A 465 10.53 1.84 7.24
N ARG A 466 11.54 1.26 7.88
CA ARG A 466 11.64 1.23 9.35
C ARG A 466 12.36 2.47 9.88
N PRO A 467 11.99 2.97 11.08
CA PRO A 467 12.77 3.99 11.75
C PRO A 467 14.18 3.43 12.02
N GLN A 468 15.21 4.18 11.63
CA GLN A 468 16.61 3.87 11.95
C GLN A 468 17.02 4.50 13.27
#